data_AF-E3MN78-F1
#
_entry.id   AF-E3MN78-F1
#
_cell.length_a   1.000
_cell.length_b   1.000
_cell.length_c   1.000
_cell.angle_alpha   90.00
_cell.angle_beta   90.00
_cell.angle_gamma   90.00
#
_symmetry.space_group_name_H-M   'P 1'
#
loop_
_entity.id
_entity.type
_entity.pdbx_description
1 polymer ?
#
loop_
_entity_poly.entity_id
_entity_poly.type
_entity_poly.pdbx_seq_one_letter_code
_entity_poly.pdbx_strand_id
1 'polypeptide(L)'
;MCEQDGKQYKNGSTFISRESFRMKCVTFKNLTSTLEVVSCITPAGVEIAIGTQLEEGDRVFECTSGNVTLKSSPGQTGKCRGTYKVGEEWVEDSFKFACEPYGKIIIKSCVTKEGTEIPLGDAKRVPAGYAMECVIVNGHVALQTAKTFDCETGTGEAKKFGETWNEGNFVRRCANHGVSEIIGCYVDNVGSVGLNQNLTSGDLLYLCIHQNDQFKFRTLRAQ
;
A
#
# COMPACT_ATOMS: atom_id res chain seq x y z
N MET A 1 -6.42 42.42 39.12
CA MET A 1 -6.48 41.10 39.78
C MET A 1 -7.25 40.18 38.84
N CYS A 2 -6.78 38.96 38.63
CA CYS A 2 -7.44 38.03 37.70
C CYS A 2 -8.29 37.03 38.48
N GLU A 3 -9.37 36.54 37.87
CA GLU A 3 -10.20 35.48 38.42
C GLU A 3 -10.19 34.29 37.46
N GLN A 4 -9.96 33.09 38.00
CA GLN A 4 -10.02 31.84 37.25
C GLN A 4 -10.60 30.75 38.17
N ASP A 5 -11.65 30.06 37.71
CA ASP A 5 -12.31 28.97 38.44
C ASP A 5 -12.64 29.35 39.91
N GLY A 6 -13.12 30.58 40.13
CA GLY A 6 -13.48 31.13 41.44
C GLY A 6 -12.31 31.52 42.35
N LYS A 7 -11.05 31.41 41.88
CA LYS A 7 -9.86 31.85 42.61
C LYS A 7 -9.34 33.18 42.08
N GLN A 8 -8.85 34.02 43.00
CA GLN A 8 -8.27 35.33 42.67
C GLN A 8 -6.74 35.30 42.67
N TYR A 9 -6.16 35.93 41.65
CA TYR A 9 -4.73 35.95 41.40
C TYR A 9 -4.20 37.38 41.33
N LYS A 10 -3.13 37.64 42.10
CA LYS A 10 -2.44 38.94 42.11
C LYS A 10 -1.70 39.16 40.78
N ASN A 11 -1.53 40.42 40.41
CA ASN A 11 -0.74 40.79 39.24
C ASN A 11 0.67 40.17 39.32
N GLY A 12 1.13 39.57 38.23
CA GLY A 12 2.44 38.92 38.12
C GLY A 12 2.49 37.48 38.65
N SER A 13 1.47 37.01 39.38
CA SER A 13 1.44 35.62 39.86
C SER A 13 1.23 34.63 38.72
N THR A 14 1.82 33.44 38.86
CA THR A 14 1.67 32.32 37.93
C THR A 14 1.04 31.12 38.62
N PHE A 15 0.28 30.33 37.86
CA PHE A 15 -0.41 29.15 38.38
C PHE A 15 -0.69 28.16 37.24
N ILE A 16 -0.94 26.89 37.58
CA ILE A 16 -1.32 25.86 36.61
C ILE A 16 -2.84 25.81 36.52
N SER A 17 -3.37 25.93 35.31
CA SER A 17 -4.78 25.83 34.98
C SER A 17 -5.04 24.55 34.18
N ARG A 18 -6.08 23.80 34.57
CA ARG A 18 -6.50 22.54 33.92
C ARG A 18 -5.37 21.53 33.70
N GLU A 19 -4.38 21.52 34.58
CA GLU A 19 -3.19 20.63 34.55
C GLU A 19 -2.31 20.72 33.29
N SER A 20 -2.67 21.54 32.30
CA SER A 20 -1.99 21.60 31.00
C SER A 20 -1.37 22.95 30.67
N PHE A 21 -1.71 24.02 31.39
CA PHE A 21 -1.27 25.37 31.06
C PHE A 21 -0.77 26.12 32.28
N ARG A 22 0.46 26.64 32.22
CA ARG A 22 0.90 27.66 33.18
C ARG A 22 0.40 29.02 32.69
N MET A 23 -0.42 29.66 33.51
CA MET A 23 -0.96 30.98 33.23
C MET A 23 -0.34 32.04 34.13
N LYS A 24 -0.30 33.29 33.64
CA LYS A 24 0.14 34.47 34.38
C LYS A 24 -0.99 35.49 34.41
N CYS A 25 -1.26 36.05 35.59
CA CYS A 25 -2.15 37.18 35.72
C CYS A 25 -1.41 38.48 35.36
N VAL A 26 -1.93 39.22 34.38
CA VAL A 26 -1.36 40.50 33.94
C VAL A 26 -2.41 41.59 34.13
N THR A 27 -2.09 42.60 34.94
CA THR A 27 -2.91 43.80 35.14
C THR A 27 -2.26 44.99 34.44
N PHE A 28 -2.98 45.60 33.50
CA PHE A 28 -2.54 46.76 32.73
C PHE A 28 -2.78 48.06 33.51
N LYS A 29 -2.12 49.15 33.07
CA LYS A 29 -2.24 50.48 33.69
C LYS A 29 -3.67 51.03 33.71
N ASN A 30 -4.50 50.63 32.75
CA ASN A 30 -5.93 50.96 32.69
C ASN A 30 -6.80 50.09 33.64
N LEU A 31 -6.17 49.39 34.59
CA LEU A 31 -6.80 48.50 35.57
C LEU A 31 -7.50 47.26 34.97
N THR A 32 -7.38 47.03 33.66
CA THR A 32 -7.85 45.80 33.03
C THR A 32 -6.90 44.65 33.37
N SER A 33 -7.44 43.48 33.69
CA SER A 33 -6.65 42.28 34.01
C SER A 33 -6.94 41.17 33.00
N THR A 34 -5.91 40.46 32.55
CA THR A 34 -6.03 39.32 31.63
C THR A 34 -5.18 38.14 32.10
N LEU A 35 -5.50 36.96 31.59
CA LEU A 35 -4.74 35.73 31.81
C LEU A 35 -3.99 35.39 30.54
N GLU A 36 -2.67 35.25 30.67
CA GLU A 36 -1.78 34.89 29.56
C GLU A 36 -1.21 33.50 29.81
N VAL A 37 -1.23 32.64 28.78
CA VAL A 37 -0.51 31.35 28.83
C VAL A 37 0.97 31.63 28.64
N VAL A 38 1.80 31.06 29.52
CA VAL A 38 3.26 31.24 29.50
C VAL A 38 3.96 29.98 28.97
N SER A 39 3.41 28.81 29.28
CA SER A 39 3.96 27.50 28.92
C SER A 39 2.88 26.43 29.05
N CYS A 40 3.13 25.27 28.44
CA CYS A 40 2.30 24.09 28.61
C CYS A 40 2.92 23.13 29.63
N ILE A 41 2.11 22.30 30.27
CA ILE A 41 2.52 21.29 31.26
C ILE A 41 2.09 19.91 30.74
N THR A 42 3.02 18.96 30.59
CA THR A 42 2.70 17.58 30.18
C THR A 42 1.91 16.84 31.27
N PRO A 43 1.26 15.70 30.96
CA PRO A 43 0.63 14.86 31.98
C PRO A 43 1.58 14.36 33.08
N ALA A 44 2.89 14.27 32.80
CA ALA A 44 3.90 13.96 33.81
C ALA A 44 4.34 15.17 34.64
N GLY A 45 3.81 16.36 34.35
CA GLY A 45 4.12 17.61 35.05
C GLY A 45 5.32 18.38 34.49
N VAL A 46 5.83 18.02 33.31
CA VAL A 46 6.99 18.69 32.71
C VAL A 46 6.55 19.96 31.98
N GLU A 47 7.27 21.05 32.20
CA GLU A 47 6.99 22.34 31.58
C GLU A 47 7.65 22.47 30.20
N ILE A 48 6.86 22.84 29.18
CA ILE A 48 7.27 23.02 27.79
C ILE A 48 7.00 24.47 27.38
N ALA A 49 8.00 25.14 26.81
CA ALA A 49 7.86 26.49 26.29
C ALA A 49 6.92 26.56 25.08
N ILE A 50 6.25 27.70 24.91
CA ILE A 50 5.39 27.93 23.73
C ILE A 50 6.24 27.88 22.45
N GLY A 51 5.74 27.16 21.45
CA GLY A 51 6.40 26.94 20.18
C GLY A 51 7.42 25.80 20.18
N THR A 52 7.54 25.04 21.27
CA THR A 52 8.45 23.89 21.36
C THR A 52 7.71 22.58 21.56
N GLN A 53 8.45 21.49 21.40
CA GLN A 53 7.97 20.13 21.61
C GLN A 53 8.92 19.35 22.52
N LEU A 54 8.38 18.36 23.21
CA LEU A 54 9.10 17.44 24.07
C LEU A 54 8.62 16.02 23.79
N GLU A 55 9.56 15.10 23.61
CA GLU A 55 9.25 13.67 23.60
C GLU A 55 9.31 13.10 25.02
N GLU A 56 8.25 12.42 25.43
CA GLU A 56 8.10 11.85 26.76
C GLU A 56 7.43 10.47 26.64
N GLY A 57 8.20 9.42 26.92
CA GLY A 57 7.73 8.04 26.82
C GLY A 57 7.38 7.67 25.37
N ASP A 58 6.12 7.33 25.14
CA ASP A 58 5.60 6.90 23.84
C ASP A 58 4.88 8.02 23.08
N ARG A 59 5.01 9.29 23.55
CA ARG A 59 4.34 10.45 22.96
C ARG A 59 5.28 11.62 22.73
N VAL A 60 4.96 12.43 21.72
CA VAL A 60 5.51 13.77 21.54
C VAL A 60 4.43 14.76 21.93
N PHE A 61 4.79 15.71 22.79
CA PHE A 61 3.94 16.80 23.22
C PHE A 61 4.41 18.10 22.58
N GLU A 62 3.51 18.84 21.95
CA GLU A 62 3.80 20.13 21.32
C GLU A 62 2.96 21.22 22.01
N CYS A 63 3.63 22.30 22.45
CA CYS A 63 2.96 23.50 22.94
C CYS A 63 2.87 24.50 21.79
N THR A 64 1.71 24.61 21.13
CA THR A 64 1.58 25.38 19.88
C THR A 64 1.72 26.89 20.11
N SER A 65 2.24 27.61 19.11
CA SER A 65 2.25 29.08 19.09
C SER A 65 0.93 29.65 18.54
N GLY A 66 0.62 30.91 18.89
CA GLY A 66 -0.65 31.56 18.50
C GLY A 66 -1.80 31.16 19.43
N ASN A 67 -2.67 30.24 18.99
CA ASN A 67 -3.64 29.62 19.90
C ASN A 67 -2.94 28.51 20.68
N VAL A 68 -2.53 28.81 21.90
CA VAL A 68 -1.71 27.91 22.71
C VAL A 68 -2.53 26.69 23.12
N THR A 69 -2.12 25.53 22.61
CA THR A 69 -2.71 24.23 22.91
C THR A 69 -1.60 23.22 23.16
N LEU A 70 -1.84 22.29 24.08
CA LEU A 70 -0.97 21.13 24.27
C LEU A 70 -1.48 20.01 23.36
N LYS A 71 -0.79 19.78 22.24
CA LYS A 71 -1.06 18.66 21.35
C LYS A 71 -0.22 17.46 21.74
N SER A 72 -0.71 16.27 21.40
CA SER A 72 0.02 15.05 21.61
C SER A 72 -0.09 14.12 20.40
N SER A 73 1.06 13.61 19.95
CA SER A 73 1.19 12.62 18.88
C SER A 73 1.99 11.41 19.37
N PRO A 74 1.98 10.28 18.64
CA PRO A 74 2.85 9.15 18.94
C PRO A 74 4.33 9.55 18.83
N GLY A 75 5.15 9.14 19.79
CA GLY A 75 6.60 9.32 19.78
C GLY A 75 7.33 8.18 19.08
N GLN A 76 8.66 8.12 19.25
CA GLN A 76 9.54 7.12 18.63
C GLN A 76 9.09 5.67 18.92
N THR A 77 8.52 5.43 20.10
CA THR A 77 7.98 4.13 20.52
C THR A 77 6.44 4.10 20.57
N GLY A 78 5.80 5.19 20.15
CA GLY A 78 4.36 5.37 20.15
C GLY A 78 3.62 4.36 19.26
N LYS A 79 2.49 3.86 19.76
CA LYS A 79 1.68 2.88 19.04
C LYS A 79 0.98 3.50 17.82
N CYS A 80 0.94 2.76 16.72
CA CYS A 80 0.10 3.10 15.57
C CYS A 80 -1.37 2.78 15.88
N ARG A 81 -2.28 3.71 15.52
CA ARG A 81 -3.73 3.63 15.83
C ARG A 81 -4.03 3.31 17.32
N GLY A 82 -3.10 3.66 18.23
CA GLY A 82 -3.19 3.33 19.66
C GLY A 82 -3.10 1.84 20.00
N THR A 83 -2.90 0.96 19.02
CA THR A 83 -3.01 -0.51 19.19
C THR A 83 -1.69 -1.21 18.89
N TYR A 84 -1.13 -0.97 17.71
CA TYR A 84 0.02 -1.70 17.19
C TYR A 84 1.33 -1.11 17.67
N LYS A 85 2.23 -1.93 18.19
CA LYS A 85 3.56 -1.50 18.63
C LYS A 85 4.46 -1.23 17.42
N VAL A 86 5.47 -0.39 17.59
CA VAL A 86 6.50 -0.19 16.57
C VAL A 86 7.14 -1.54 16.20
N GLY A 87 7.23 -1.82 14.91
CA GLY A 87 7.70 -3.09 14.34
C GLY A 87 6.61 -4.16 14.17
N GLU A 88 5.40 -3.94 14.70
CA GLU A 88 4.28 -4.86 14.51
C GLU A 88 3.72 -4.75 13.09
N GLU A 89 3.42 -5.91 12.49
CA GLU A 89 2.79 -6.03 11.19
C GLU A 89 1.38 -6.64 11.33
N TRP A 90 0.42 -6.13 10.57
CA TRP A 90 -0.94 -6.66 10.55
C TRP A 90 -1.52 -6.62 9.15
N VAL A 91 -2.51 -7.47 8.89
CA VAL A 91 -3.25 -7.47 7.63
C VAL A 91 -4.64 -6.89 7.87
N GLU A 92 -5.03 -5.95 7.02
CA GLU A 92 -6.36 -5.36 6.99
C GLU A 92 -6.78 -5.22 5.53
N ASP A 93 -7.95 -5.75 5.19
CA ASP A 93 -8.41 -5.99 3.83
C ASP A 93 -7.38 -6.79 2.99
N SER A 94 -6.90 -6.21 1.88
CA SER A 94 -5.89 -6.81 1.00
C SER A 94 -4.49 -6.27 1.24
N PHE A 95 -4.23 -5.59 2.37
CA PHE A 95 -2.96 -4.92 2.60
C PHE A 95 -2.34 -5.34 3.93
N LYS A 96 -1.03 -5.58 3.89
CA LYS A 96 -0.21 -5.79 5.07
C LYS A 96 0.49 -4.48 5.43
N PHE A 97 0.23 -4.02 6.64
CA PHE A 97 0.77 -2.79 7.19
C PHE A 97 1.90 -3.10 8.17
N ALA A 98 2.77 -2.12 8.38
CA ALA A 98 3.73 -2.12 9.47
C ALA A 98 3.67 -0.79 10.24
N CYS A 99 3.83 -0.88 11.56
CA CYS A 99 3.96 0.30 12.40
C CYS A 99 5.42 0.72 12.49
N GLU A 100 5.72 1.92 12.02
CA GLU A 100 7.02 2.57 12.15
C GLU A 100 7.00 3.58 13.32
N PRO A 101 8.18 4.03 13.79
CA PRO A 101 8.29 5.09 14.80
C PRO A 101 7.43 6.31 14.50
N TYR A 102 7.05 7.04 15.56
CA TYR A 102 6.17 8.22 15.49
C TYR A 102 4.77 7.90 14.95
N GLY A 103 4.31 6.66 15.12
CA GLY A 103 2.96 6.23 14.73
C GLY A 103 2.75 6.20 13.22
N LYS A 104 3.84 6.18 12.43
CA LYS A 104 3.79 6.14 10.97
C LYS A 104 3.36 4.74 10.52
N ILE A 105 2.32 4.67 9.68
CA ILE A 105 1.83 3.41 9.12
C ILE A 105 2.29 3.33 7.67
N ILE A 106 2.93 2.22 7.31
CA ILE A 106 3.34 1.94 5.92
C ILE A 106 2.69 0.65 5.43
N ILE A 107 2.47 0.55 4.11
CA ILE A 107 2.06 -0.69 3.46
C ILE A 107 3.32 -1.43 3.01
N LYS A 108 3.47 -2.68 3.44
CA LYS A 108 4.61 -3.56 3.13
C LYS A 108 4.34 -4.44 1.92
N SER A 109 3.12 -4.95 1.82
CA SER A 109 2.72 -5.91 0.81
C SER A 109 1.20 -5.91 0.64
N CYS A 110 0.75 -6.51 -0.46
CA CYS A 110 -0.64 -6.84 -0.70
C CYS A 110 -0.84 -8.33 -0.42
N VAL A 111 -2.02 -8.70 0.05
CA VAL A 111 -2.40 -10.09 0.35
C VAL A 111 -3.63 -10.45 -0.47
N THR A 112 -3.53 -11.51 -1.27
CA THR A 112 -4.67 -12.00 -2.06
C THR A 112 -5.71 -12.69 -1.17
N LYS A 113 -6.91 -12.94 -1.70
CA LYS A 113 -7.97 -13.65 -0.96
C LYS A 113 -7.54 -15.06 -0.54
N GLU A 114 -6.67 -15.67 -1.32
CA GLU A 114 -6.08 -17.00 -1.09
C GLU A 114 -4.87 -16.95 -0.13
N GLY A 115 -4.51 -15.76 0.38
CA GLY A 115 -3.41 -15.58 1.33
C GLY A 115 -2.02 -15.40 0.70
N THR A 116 -1.93 -15.19 -0.62
CA THR A 116 -0.62 -14.96 -1.27
C THR A 116 -0.12 -13.56 -0.94
N GLU A 117 1.02 -13.44 -0.26
CA GLU A 117 1.67 -12.16 0.06
C GLU A 117 2.58 -11.70 -1.10
N ILE A 118 2.31 -10.51 -1.61
CA ILE A 118 3.01 -9.87 -2.73
C ILE A 118 3.64 -8.55 -2.23
N PRO A 119 4.98 -8.47 -2.10
CA PRO A 119 5.66 -7.25 -1.68
C PRO A 119 5.29 -6.03 -2.53
N LEU A 120 5.26 -4.85 -1.91
CA LEU A 120 5.02 -3.61 -2.64
C LEU A 120 6.11 -3.38 -3.70
N GLY A 121 5.68 -3.13 -4.94
CA GLY A 121 6.53 -3.02 -6.12
C GLY A 121 6.78 -4.34 -6.86
N ASP A 122 6.20 -5.44 -6.38
CA ASP A 122 6.50 -6.79 -6.88
C ASP A 122 5.25 -7.48 -7.47
N ALA A 123 5.48 -8.59 -8.17
CA ALA A 123 4.42 -9.40 -8.78
C ALA A 123 4.65 -10.90 -8.54
N LYS A 124 3.56 -11.66 -8.37
CA LYS A 124 3.61 -13.11 -8.16
C LYS A 124 2.48 -13.83 -8.86
N ARG A 125 2.75 -15.06 -9.29
CA ARG A 125 1.73 -16.01 -9.73
C ARG A 125 0.91 -16.49 -8.53
N VAL A 126 -0.40 -16.38 -8.63
CA VAL A 126 -1.34 -16.85 -7.60
C VAL A 126 -1.81 -18.28 -7.91
N PRO A 127 -2.39 -19.02 -6.95
CA PRO A 127 -2.83 -20.40 -7.17
C PRO A 127 -3.80 -20.59 -8.34
N ALA A 128 -4.59 -19.55 -8.67
CA ALA A 128 -5.48 -19.55 -9.84
C ALA A 128 -4.74 -19.52 -11.20
N GLY A 129 -3.41 -19.43 -11.20
CA GLY A 129 -2.58 -19.60 -12.39
C GLY A 129 -2.24 -18.31 -13.14
N TYR A 130 -2.83 -17.17 -12.81
CA TYR A 130 -2.43 -15.86 -13.33
C TYR A 130 -1.53 -15.11 -12.34
N ALA A 131 -0.92 -14.01 -12.77
CA ALA A 131 -0.07 -13.17 -11.94
C ALA A 131 -0.81 -11.92 -11.44
N MET A 132 -0.56 -11.58 -10.18
CA MET A 132 -1.00 -10.34 -9.54
C MET A 132 0.22 -9.52 -9.14
N GLU A 133 0.03 -8.20 -9.04
CA GLU A 133 1.06 -7.24 -8.63
C GLU A 133 0.54 -6.32 -7.52
N CYS A 134 1.44 -5.91 -6.63
CA CYS A 134 1.16 -4.92 -5.59
C CYS A 134 1.90 -3.63 -5.93
N VAL A 135 1.20 -2.61 -6.42
CA VAL A 135 1.85 -1.44 -7.03
C VAL A 135 1.17 -0.13 -6.61
N ILE A 136 1.87 1.00 -6.78
CA ILE A 136 1.29 2.33 -6.56
C ILE A 136 0.72 2.83 -7.89
N VAL A 137 -0.59 3.08 -7.92
CA VAL A 137 -1.31 3.66 -9.06
C VAL A 137 -1.93 4.97 -8.59
N ASN A 138 -1.57 6.08 -9.25
CA ASN A 138 -2.08 7.42 -8.92
C ASN A 138 -1.93 7.80 -7.43
N GLY A 139 -0.82 7.38 -6.79
CA GLY A 139 -0.56 7.66 -5.37
C GLY A 139 -1.23 6.70 -4.39
N HIS A 140 -2.00 5.71 -4.86
CA HIS A 140 -2.65 4.70 -4.02
C HIS A 140 -2.05 3.32 -4.27
N VAL A 141 -1.86 2.54 -3.21
CA VAL A 141 -1.45 1.13 -3.36
C VAL A 141 -2.64 0.32 -3.85
N ALA A 142 -2.40 -0.51 -4.87
CA ALA A 142 -3.39 -1.36 -5.49
C ALA A 142 -2.85 -2.79 -5.63
N LEU A 143 -3.70 -3.75 -5.29
CA LEU A 143 -3.55 -5.15 -5.67
C LEU A 143 -4.33 -5.36 -6.98
N GLN A 144 -3.64 -5.67 -8.07
CA GLN A 144 -4.27 -5.84 -9.38
C GLN A 144 -3.64 -6.99 -10.15
N THR A 145 -4.24 -7.39 -11.28
CA THR A 145 -3.64 -8.34 -12.20
C THR A 145 -2.39 -7.73 -12.83
N ALA A 146 -1.27 -8.46 -12.82
CA ALA A 146 0.00 -7.96 -13.36
C ALA A 146 -0.15 -7.66 -14.86
N LYS A 147 0.26 -6.48 -15.31
CA LYS A 147 0.16 -6.14 -16.75
C LYS A 147 1.12 -6.99 -17.58
N THR A 148 2.36 -7.09 -17.11
CA THR A 148 3.42 -7.86 -17.75
C THR A 148 3.99 -8.84 -16.73
N PHE A 149 4.03 -10.12 -17.09
CA PHE A 149 4.63 -11.15 -16.25
C PHE A 149 5.08 -12.31 -17.12
N ASP A 150 6.19 -12.94 -16.74
CA ASP A 150 6.72 -14.08 -17.49
C ASP A 150 5.79 -15.30 -17.34
N CYS A 151 5.60 -16.03 -18.43
CA CYS A 151 4.79 -17.23 -18.45
C CYS A 151 5.62 -18.44 -18.01
N GLU A 152 4.94 -19.46 -17.54
CA GLU A 152 5.52 -20.78 -17.30
C GLU A 152 4.82 -21.76 -18.25
N THR A 153 5.61 -22.58 -18.95
CA THR A 153 5.09 -23.62 -19.84
C THR A 153 4.60 -24.84 -19.06
N GLY A 154 3.89 -25.77 -19.70
CA GLY A 154 3.48 -27.02 -19.05
C GLY A 154 4.64 -27.90 -18.57
N THR A 155 5.87 -27.63 -19.01
CA THR A 155 7.11 -28.32 -18.58
C THR A 155 7.89 -27.56 -17.51
N GLY A 156 7.40 -26.39 -17.05
CA GLY A 156 8.06 -25.55 -16.05
C GLY A 156 9.10 -24.57 -16.61
N GLU A 157 9.28 -24.50 -17.93
CA GLU A 157 10.17 -23.51 -18.56
C GLU A 157 9.57 -22.09 -18.47
N ALA A 158 10.38 -21.11 -18.10
CA ALA A 158 9.99 -19.70 -18.08
C ALA A 158 10.08 -19.07 -19.48
N LYS A 159 9.03 -18.36 -19.88
CA LYS A 159 8.90 -17.65 -21.16
C LYS A 159 8.67 -16.17 -20.92
N LYS A 160 9.46 -15.32 -21.58
CA LYS A 160 9.35 -13.87 -21.40
C LYS A 160 8.01 -13.35 -21.91
N PHE A 161 7.50 -12.28 -21.31
CA PHE A 161 6.32 -11.59 -21.83
C PHE A 161 6.48 -11.27 -23.33
N GLY A 162 5.49 -11.65 -24.13
CA GLY A 162 5.51 -11.51 -25.60
C GLY A 162 6.24 -12.64 -26.35
N GLU A 163 7.00 -13.50 -25.68
CA GLU A 163 7.68 -14.64 -26.31
C GLU A 163 6.67 -15.65 -26.85
N THR A 164 7.01 -16.28 -27.97
CA THR A 164 6.21 -17.34 -28.59
C THR A 164 6.95 -18.67 -28.56
N TRP A 165 6.23 -19.76 -28.33
CA TRP A 165 6.78 -21.11 -28.36
C TRP A 165 5.76 -22.10 -28.91
N ASN A 166 6.24 -23.27 -29.32
CA ASN A 166 5.39 -24.36 -29.75
C ASN A 166 5.14 -25.30 -28.57
N GLU A 167 3.86 -25.62 -28.34
CA GLU A 167 3.43 -26.62 -27.36
C GLU A 167 2.58 -27.66 -28.09
N GLY A 168 3.21 -28.77 -28.47
CA GLY A 168 2.64 -29.72 -29.43
C GLY A 168 2.39 -29.04 -30.78
N ASN A 169 1.15 -29.17 -31.29
CA ASN A 169 0.75 -28.56 -32.57
C ASN A 169 0.24 -27.11 -32.43
N PHE A 170 0.41 -26.47 -31.27
CA PHE A 170 -0.08 -25.11 -31.02
C PHE A 170 1.07 -24.13 -30.86
N VAL A 171 0.94 -22.97 -31.48
CA VAL A 171 1.82 -21.81 -31.23
C VAL A 171 1.20 -21.00 -30.12
N ARG A 172 1.92 -20.85 -29.01
CA ARG A 172 1.52 -20.03 -27.87
C ARG A 172 2.29 -18.73 -27.83
N ARG A 173 1.69 -17.71 -27.23
CA ARG A 173 2.34 -16.45 -26.88
C ARG A 173 2.16 -16.17 -25.40
N CYS A 174 3.20 -15.70 -24.72
CA CYS A 174 3.05 -15.21 -23.37
C CYS A 174 2.34 -13.85 -23.42
N ALA A 175 1.13 -13.80 -22.87
CA ALA A 175 0.27 -12.63 -22.89
C ALA A 175 0.24 -11.95 -21.51
N ASN A 176 -0.71 -11.03 -21.32
CA ASN A 176 -0.87 -10.30 -20.06
C ASN A 176 -1.12 -11.26 -18.90
N HIS A 177 -0.82 -10.80 -17.68
CA HIS A 177 -1.09 -11.54 -16.45
C HIS A 177 -0.30 -12.86 -16.34
N GLY A 178 0.75 -13.04 -17.13
CA GLY A 178 1.58 -14.25 -17.11
C GLY A 178 0.84 -15.49 -17.59
N VAL A 179 -0.22 -15.33 -18.38
CA VAL A 179 -1.00 -16.42 -18.98
C VAL A 179 -0.66 -16.51 -20.45
N SER A 180 -0.55 -17.74 -20.96
CA SER A 180 -0.26 -17.98 -22.37
C SER A 180 -1.55 -18.14 -23.18
N GLU A 181 -1.60 -17.52 -24.36
CA GLU A 181 -2.70 -17.66 -25.31
C GLU A 181 -2.24 -18.45 -26.55
N ILE A 182 -3.14 -19.19 -27.17
CA ILE A 182 -2.87 -19.87 -28.43
C ILE A 182 -3.09 -18.87 -29.57
N ILE A 183 -2.07 -18.63 -30.39
CA ILE A 183 -2.11 -17.68 -31.51
C ILE A 183 -2.13 -18.37 -32.88
N GLY A 184 -2.00 -19.69 -32.91
CA GLY A 184 -2.01 -20.48 -34.13
C GLY A 184 -1.64 -21.94 -33.87
N CYS A 185 -1.41 -22.66 -34.96
CA CYS A 185 -0.93 -24.03 -34.94
C CYS A 185 0.42 -24.12 -35.63
N TYR A 186 1.18 -25.16 -35.28
CA TYR A 186 2.48 -25.45 -35.87
C TYR A 186 2.47 -26.87 -36.43
N VAL A 187 2.99 -27.02 -37.64
CA VAL A 187 3.17 -28.31 -38.30
C VAL A 187 4.66 -28.50 -38.53
N ASP A 188 5.20 -29.56 -37.92
CA ASP A 188 6.62 -29.88 -38.02
C ASP A 188 7.06 -30.02 -39.49
N ASN A 189 8.19 -29.42 -39.84
CA ASN A 189 8.73 -29.34 -41.21
C ASN A 189 7.84 -28.67 -42.27
N VAL A 190 6.70 -28.08 -41.92
CA VAL A 190 5.82 -27.37 -42.87
C VAL A 190 5.71 -25.89 -42.53
N GLY A 191 5.45 -25.54 -41.27
CA GLY A 191 5.36 -24.14 -40.83
C GLY A 191 4.17 -23.85 -39.91
N SER A 192 3.89 -22.57 -39.71
CA SER A 192 2.78 -22.10 -38.87
C SER A 192 1.49 -21.90 -39.66
N VAL A 193 0.36 -22.16 -38.99
CA VAL A 193 -1.00 -21.95 -39.50
C VAL A 193 -1.71 -21.00 -38.54
N GLY A 194 -2.19 -19.85 -39.03
CA GLY A 194 -2.95 -18.91 -38.20
C GLY A 194 -4.27 -19.52 -37.69
N LEU A 195 -4.82 -18.97 -36.61
CA LEU A 195 -6.15 -19.40 -36.12
C LEU A 195 -7.21 -19.24 -37.21
N ASN A 196 -8.06 -20.25 -37.34
CA ASN A 196 -9.09 -20.38 -38.38
C ASN A 196 -8.55 -20.32 -39.82
N GLN A 197 -7.25 -20.57 -40.00
CA GLN A 197 -6.62 -20.74 -41.30
C GLN A 197 -6.29 -22.21 -41.56
N ASN A 198 -5.90 -22.47 -42.80
CA ASN A 198 -5.48 -23.78 -43.25
C ASN A 198 -4.19 -23.68 -44.08
N LEU A 199 -3.48 -24.81 -44.16
CA LEU A 199 -2.25 -24.94 -44.92
C LEU A 199 -2.25 -26.29 -45.62
N THR A 200 -1.98 -26.31 -46.92
CA THR A 200 -1.85 -27.54 -47.69
C THR A 200 -0.37 -27.79 -47.96
N SER A 201 0.10 -29.01 -47.69
CA SER A 201 1.45 -29.45 -48.06
C SER A 201 1.42 -30.92 -48.49
N GLY A 202 1.80 -31.17 -49.73
CA GLY A 202 1.56 -32.47 -50.40
C GLY A 202 0.07 -32.80 -50.44
N ASP A 203 -0.27 -34.04 -50.08
CA ASP A 203 -1.64 -34.55 -50.06
C ASP A 203 -2.36 -34.27 -48.73
N LEU A 204 -1.81 -33.41 -47.87
CA LEU A 204 -2.33 -33.13 -46.53
C LEU A 204 -2.81 -31.67 -46.41
N LEU A 205 -4.01 -31.52 -45.85
CA LEU A 205 -4.62 -30.25 -45.45
C LEU A 205 -4.61 -30.15 -43.92
N TYR A 206 -3.93 -29.15 -43.40
CA TYR A 206 -3.84 -28.85 -41.97
C TYR A 206 -4.81 -27.72 -41.62
N LEU A 207 -5.60 -27.89 -40.57
CA LEU A 207 -6.63 -26.96 -40.11
C LEU A 207 -6.32 -26.54 -38.66
N CYS A 208 -6.21 -25.24 -38.42
CA CYS A 208 -6.14 -24.68 -37.08
C CYS A 208 -7.47 -24.02 -36.74
N ILE A 209 -8.27 -24.64 -35.88
CA ILE A 209 -9.66 -24.23 -35.63
C ILE A 209 -9.77 -23.65 -34.22
N HIS A 210 -10.38 -22.46 -34.11
CA HIS A 210 -10.80 -21.86 -32.86
C HIS A 210 -12.32 -21.58 -32.92
N GLN A 211 -13.09 -22.37 -32.18
CA GLN A 211 -14.56 -22.28 -32.14
C GLN A 211 -15.07 -22.64 -30.74
N ASN A 212 -15.99 -21.83 -30.20
CA ASN A 212 -16.59 -22.01 -28.87
C ASN A 212 -15.53 -22.17 -27.76
N ASP A 213 -14.53 -21.30 -27.75
CA ASP A 213 -13.39 -21.31 -26.83
C ASP A 213 -12.57 -22.63 -26.81
N GLN A 214 -12.71 -23.45 -27.86
CA GLN A 214 -11.93 -24.66 -28.06
C GLN A 214 -10.98 -24.50 -29.24
N PHE A 215 -9.74 -24.93 -29.02
CA PHE A 215 -8.70 -25.01 -30.05
C PHE A 215 -8.57 -26.44 -30.54
N LYS A 216 -8.62 -26.64 -31.86
CA LYS A 216 -8.48 -27.96 -32.50
C LYS A 216 -7.52 -27.88 -33.67
N PHE A 217 -6.54 -28.77 -33.66
CA PHE A 217 -5.69 -29.04 -34.81
C PHE A 217 -6.21 -30.28 -35.53
N ARG A 218 -6.44 -30.20 -36.84
CA ARG A 218 -6.88 -31.35 -37.66
C ARG A 218 -6.02 -31.49 -38.91
N THR A 219 -5.78 -32.74 -39.28
CA THR A 219 -5.13 -33.11 -40.54
C THR A 219 -6.10 -33.92 -41.38
N LEU A 220 -6.32 -33.51 -42.62
CA LEU A 220 -7.17 -34.17 -43.61
C LEU A 220 -6.34 -34.50 -44.86
N ARG A 221 -6.83 -35.40 -45.72
CA ARG A 221 -6.28 -35.51 -47.08
C ARG A 221 -6.82 -34.38 -47.94
N ALA A 222 -5.94 -33.72 -48.69
CA ALA A 222 -6.31 -32.77 -49.72
C ALA A 222 -7.04 -33.53 -50.85
N GLN A 223 -8.18 -32.99 -51.30
CA GLN A 223 -8.91 -33.51 -52.47
C GLN A 223 -8.36 -32.89 -53.75
#